data_AF-C1BLC1-F1
#
_entry.id   AF-C1BLC1-F1
#
_cell.length_a   1.000
_cell.length_b   1.000
_cell.length_c   1.000
_cell.angle_alpha   90.00
_cell.angle_beta   90.00
_cell.angle_gamma   90.00
#
_symmetry.space_group_name_H-M   'P 1'
#
loop_
_entity.id
_entity.type
_entity.pdbx_description
1 polymer ?
#
loop_
_entity_poly.entity_id
_entity_poly.type
_entity_poly.pdbx_seq_one_letter_code
_entity_poly.pdbx_strand_id
1 'polypeptide(L)'
;MLIYRELRIQNELEAAELKKSEEAIQAEQLLQELIRAKEREILQLQEDAKNFITLENLDQRIEEALDNPQNYNFAIDKDGRVVKRTVLE
;
A
#
# COMPACT_ATOMS: atom_id res chain seq x y z
N MET A 1 -43.91 25.08 26.60
CA MET A 1 -43.13 25.36 25.37
C MET A 1 -41.61 25.31 25.63
N LEU A 2 -41.10 25.90 26.72
CA LEU A 2 -39.66 25.86 27.09
C LEU A 2 -39.09 24.45 27.35
N ILE A 3 -39.80 23.61 28.11
CA ILE A 3 -39.38 22.25 28.47
C ILE A 3 -39.10 21.36 27.24
N TYR A 4 -39.95 21.43 26.21
CA TYR A 4 -39.76 20.69 24.96
C TYR A 4 -38.53 21.14 24.18
N ARG A 5 -38.17 22.42 24.27
CA ARG A 5 -36.96 22.96 23.62
C ARG A 5 -35.70 22.47 24.34
N GLU A 6 -35.69 22.48 25.66
CA GLU A 6 -34.56 21.98 26.46
C GLU A 6 -34.32 20.49 26.23
N LEU A 7 -35.37 19.67 26.22
CA LEU A 7 -35.27 18.24 25.94
C LEU A 7 -34.71 17.96 24.53
N ARG A 8 -35.16 18.73 23.52
CA ARG A 8 -34.62 18.61 22.16
C ARG A 8 -33.14 18.94 22.10
N ILE A 9 -32.71 20.01 22.79
CA ILE A 9 -31.29 20.42 22.82
C ILE A 9 -30.44 19.35 23.51
N GLN A 10 -30.90 18.74 24.60
CA GLN A 10 -30.19 17.64 25.25
C GLN A 10 -30.02 16.44 24.32
N ASN A 11 -31.08 16.00 23.66
CA ASN A 11 -31.00 14.89 22.69
C ASN A 11 -30.07 15.21 21.50
N GLU A 12 -30.08 16.44 21.00
CA GLU A 12 -29.17 16.89 19.93
C GLU A 12 -27.71 16.89 20.38
N LEU A 13 -27.43 17.27 21.64
CA LEU A 13 -26.08 17.24 22.21
C LEU A 13 -25.58 15.80 22.41
N GLU A 14 -26.41 14.92 22.97
CA GLU A 14 -26.07 13.50 23.14
C GLU A 14 -25.82 12.82 21.80
N ALA A 15 -26.67 13.07 20.80
CA ALA A 15 -26.48 12.55 19.45
C ALA A 15 -25.19 13.10 18.80
N ALA A 16 -24.86 14.37 19.03
CA ALA A 16 -23.63 14.97 18.53
C ALA A 16 -22.38 14.41 19.21
N GLU A 17 -22.43 14.11 20.51
CA GLU A 17 -21.33 13.45 21.24
C GLU A 17 -21.12 12.02 20.76
N LEU A 18 -22.20 11.24 20.61
CA LEU A 18 -22.14 9.89 20.05
C LEU A 18 -21.51 9.90 18.66
N LYS A 19 -21.98 10.78 17.77
CA LYS A 19 -21.44 10.91 16.42
C LYS A 19 -19.95 11.27 16.41
N LYS A 20 -19.52 12.22 17.25
CA LYS A 20 -18.09 12.56 17.39
C LYS A 20 -17.26 11.38 17.87
N SER A 21 -17.79 10.58 18.80
CA SER A 21 -17.09 9.39 19.30
C SER A 21 -16.93 8.33 18.20
N GLU A 22 -17.97 8.11 17.39
CA GLU A 22 -17.93 7.19 16.25
C GLU A 22 -16.93 7.66 15.17
N GLU A 23 -16.95 8.95 14.84
CA GLU A 23 -16.01 9.56 13.89
C GLU A 23 -14.55 9.43 14.38
N ALA A 24 -14.30 9.62 15.67
CA ALA A 24 -12.98 9.44 16.27
C ALA A 24 -12.50 7.98 16.18
N ILE A 25 -13.37 7.01 16.49
CA ILE A 25 -13.05 5.58 16.39
C ILE A 25 -12.74 5.19 14.93
N GLN A 26 -13.54 5.67 13.97
CA GLN A 26 -13.30 5.41 12.55
C GLN A 26 -11.98 6.02 12.07
N ALA A 27 -11.67 7.25 12.49
CA ALA A 27 -10.41 7.90 12.15
C ALA A 27 -9.20 7.13 12.71
N GLU A 28 -9.30 6.63 13.93
CA GLU A 28 -8.25 5.83 14.55
C GLU A 28 -8.05 4.49 13.83
N GLN A 29 -9.14 3.81 13.44
CA GLN A 29 -9.07 2.57 12.65
C GLN A 29 -8.37 2.80 11.30
N LEU A 30 -8.76 3.84 10.56
CA LEU A 30 -8.13 4.18 9.29
C LEU A 30 -6.64 4.49 9.44
N LEU A 31 -6.28 5.22 10.51
CA LEU A 31 -4.88 5.50 10.81
C LEU A 31 -4.10 4.22 11.11
N GLN A 32 -4.66 3.30 11.89
CA GLN A 32 -4.01 2.01 12.18
C GLN A 32 -3.83 1.16 10.92
N GLU A 33 -4.80 1.14 10.01
CA GLU A 33 -4.68 0.44 8.72
C GLU A 33 -3.57 1.04 7.85
N LEU A 34 -3.48 2.37 7.79
CA LEU A 34 -2.40 3.06 7.07
C LEU A 34 -1.03 2.75 7.65
N ILE A 35 -0.89 2.77 8.97
CA ILE A 35 0.36 2.42 9.66
C ILE A 35 0.76 0.98 9.30
N ARG A 36 -0.17 0.02 9.43
CA ARG A 36 0.11 -1.39 9.09
C ARG A 36 0.48 -1.58 7.62
N ALA A 37 -0.14 -0.82 6.71
CA ALA A 37 0.20 -0.87 5.29
C ALA A 37 1.63 -0.35 5.05
N LYS A 38 2.01 0.75 5.69
CA LYS A 38 3.36 1.32 5.61
C LYS A 38 4.42 0.43 6.24
N GLU A 39 4.12 -0.22 7.35
CA GLU A 39 5.02 -1.22 7.97
C GLU A 39 5.32 -2.36 7.00
N ARG A 40 4.31 -2.90 6.31
CA ARG A 40 4.52 -3.93 5.29
C ARG A 40 5.39 -3.44 4.13
N GLU A 41 5.16 -2.23 3.66
CA GLU A 41 5.97 -1.60 2.60
C GLU A 41 7.43 -1.45 3.03
N ILE A 42 7.68 -1.02 4.28
CA ILE A 42 9.04 -0.91 4.84
C ILE A 42 9.71 -2.28 4.91
N LEU A 43 9.01 -3.31 5.38
CA LEU A 43 9.56 -4.67 5.45
C LEU A 43 9.93 -5.20 4.05
N GLN A 44 9.07 -4.99 3.06
CA GLN A 44 9.35 -5.37 1.68
C GLN A 44 10.58 -4.63 1.14
N LEU A 45 10.66 -3.32 1.37
CA LEU A 45 11.83 -2.53 0.96
C LEU A 45 13.12 -2.96 1.66
N GLN A 46 13.06 -3.41 2.92
CA GLN A 46 14.22 -3.96 3.62
C GLN A 46 14.72 -5.27 2.99
N GLU A 47 13.81 -6.09 2.49
CA GLU A 47 14.18 -7.30 1.75
C GLU A 47 14.76 -6.95 0.37
N ASP A 48 14.11 -6.05 -0.37
CA ASP A 48 14.55 -5.61 -1.70
C ASP A 48 15.90 -4.89 -1.65
N ALA A 49 16.17 -4.11 -0.59
CA ALA A 49 17.42 -3.39 -0.41
C ALA A 49 18.64 -4.32 -0.33
N LYS A 50 18.47 -5.57 0.11
CA LYS A 50 19.56 -6.57 0.11
C LYS A 50 20.00 -6.93 -1.31
N ASN A 51 19.13 -6.73 -2.30
CA ASN A 51 19.41 -7.02 -3.69
C ASN A 51 20.05 -5.83 -4.43
N PHE A 52 20.22 -4.67 -3.78
CA PHE A 52 20.81 -3.50 -4.40
C PHE A 52 22.30 -3.67 -4.67
N ILE A 53 22.75 -2.98 -5.72
CA ILE A 53 24.17 -2.96 -6.10
C ILE A 53 24.89 -1.97 -5.19
N THR A 54 25.89 -2.46 -4.47
CA THR A 54 26.81 -1.69 -3.63
C THR A 54 28.19 -1.68 -4.30
N LEU A 55 29.10 -0.81 -3.83
CA LEU A 55 30.46 -0.76 -4.37
C LEU A 55 31.21 -2.10 -4.23
N GLU A 56 30.85 -2.91 -3.24
CA GLU A 56 31.48 -4.20 -2.95
C GLU A 56 30.98 -5.33 -3.85
N ASN A 57 29.71 -5.29 -4.28
CA ASN A 57 29.11 -6.34 -5.12
C ASN A 57 29.04 -5.97 -6.61
N LEU A 58 29.57 -4.80 -6.99
CA LEU A 58 29.46 -4.23 -8.33
C LEU A 58 30.03 -5.16 -9.41
N ASP A 59 31.29 -5.57 -9.26
CA ASP A 59 31.98 -6.39 -10.26
C ASP A 59 31.29 -7.75 -10.44
N GLN A 60 30.88 -8.38 -9.34
CA GLN A 60 30.13 -9.65 -9.37
C GLN A 60 28.79 -9.50 -10.10
N ARG A 61 28.04 -8.43 -9.83
CA ARG A 61 26.74 -8.18 -10.47
C ARG A 61 26.86 -7.85 -11.96
N ILE A 62 27.98 -7.28 -12.39
CA ILE A 62 28.25 -7.05 -13.82
C ILE A 62 28.45 -8.38 -14.55
N GLU A 63 29.30 -9.27 -14.03
CA GLU A 63 29.54 -10.59 -14.63
C GLU A 63 28.24 -11.43 -14.66
N GLU A 64 27.49 -11.49 -13.55
CA GLU A 64 26.21 -12.20 -13.48
C GLU A 64 25.17 -11.68 -14.50
N ALA A 65 25.16 -10.38 -14.76
CA ALA A 65 24.24 -9.77 -15.73
C ALA A 65 24.68 -10.01 -17.19
N LEU A 66 25.98 -10.14 -17.45
CA LEU A 66 26.51 -10.50 -18.77
C LEU A 66 26.22 -11.97 -19.10
N ASP A 67 26.36 -12.85 -18.11
CA ASP A 67 26.11 -14.29 -18.25
C ASP A 67 24.62 -14.64 -18.38
N ASN A 68 23.74 -13.83 -17.80
CA ASN A 68 22.29 -14.06 -17.80
C ASN A 68 21.50 -12.88 -18.39
N PRO A 69 21.43 -12.76 -19.72
CA PRO A 69 20.60 -11.75 -20.36
C PRO A 69 19.13 -11.95 -19.95
N GLN A 70 18.42 -10.86 -19.69
CA GLN A 70 16.99 -10.88 -19.36
C GLN A 70 16.16 -10.31 -20.51
N ASN A 71 15.12 -11.03 -20.93
CA ASN A 71 14.24 -10.61 -22.02
C ASN A 71 12.86 -10.22 -21.49
N TYR A 72 12.57 -8.93 -21.64
CA TYR A 72 11.28 -8.35 -21.30
C TYR A 72 10.35 -8.22 -22.51
N ASN A 73 10.70 -8.79 -23.68
CA ASN A 73 9.84 -8.78 -24.86
C ASN A 73 8.69 -9.78 -24.67
N PHE A 74 7.48 -9.25 -24.58
CA PHE A 74 6.26 -10.03 -24.58
C PHE A 74 5.25 -9.47 -25.58
N ALA A 75 4.51 -10.34 -26.25
CA ALA A 75 3.41 -9.96 -27.14
C ALA A 75 2.07 -10.05 -26.40
N ILE A 76 1.17 -9.11 -26.65
CA ILE A 76 -0.19 -9.08 -26.10
C ILE A 76 -1.21 -9.27 -27.24
N ASP A 77 -2.24 -10.09 -27.04
CA ASP A 77 -3.37 -10.19 -27.97
C ASP A 77 -4.39 -9.05 -27.80
N LYS A 78 -5.42 -9.05 -28.64
CA LYS A 78 -6.51 -8.06 -28.58
C LYS A 78 -7.37 -8.16 -27.31
N ASP A 79 -7.30 -9.30 -26.62
CA ASP A 79 -8.01 -9.58 -25.37
C ASP A 79 -7.15 -9.31 -24.12
N GLY A 80 -5.94 -8.74 -24.31
CA GLY A 80 -5.03 -8.36 -23.23
C GLY A 80 -4.18 -9.51 -22.65
N ARG A 81 -4.18 -10.70 -23.26
CA ARG A 81 -3.41 -11.86 -22.79
C ARG A 81 -2.01 -11.85 -23.37
N VAL A 82 -1.04 -12.24 -22.56
CA VAL A 82 0.37 -12.36 -22.98
C VAL A 82 0.56 -13.68 -23.74
N VAL A 83 0.90 -13.59 -25.04
CA VAL A 83 0.89 -14.75 -25.98
C VAL A 83 2.27 -15.36 -26.19
N LYS A 84 3.35 -14.57 -26.13
CA LYS A 84 4.73 -15.08 -26.28
C LYS A 84 5.69 -14.25 -25.45
N ARG A 85 6.45 -14.91 -24.58
CA ARG A 85 7.68 -14.36 -23.99
C ARG A 85 8.82 -14.84 -24.88
N THR A 86 9.61 -13.90 -25.41
CA THR A 86 10.72 -14.27 -26.31
C THR A 86 11.79 -14.96 -25.47
N VAL A 87 12.11 -16.23 -25.76
CA VAL A 87 13.15 -16.99 -25.08
C VAL A 87 14.50 -16.46 -25.57
N LEU A 88 15.43 -16.20 -24.64
CA LEU A 88 16.83 -15.97 -24.99
C LEU A 88 17.49 -17.33 -25.17
N GLU A 89 18.10 -17.56 -26.35
CA GLU A 89 19.02 -18.67 -26.59
C GLU A 89 20.42 -18.34 -26.03
#